data_AF-A0A3D0CNY6-F1
#
_entry.id   AF-A0A3D0CNY6-F1
#
_cell.length_a   1.000
_cell.length_b   1.000
_cell.length_c   1.000
_cell.angle_alpha   90.00
_cell.angle_beta   90.00
_cell.angle_gamma   90.00
#
_symmetry.space_group_name_H-M   'P 1'
#
loop_
_entity.id
_entity.type
_entity.pdbx_description
1 polymer ?
#
loop_
_entity_poly.entity_id
_entity_poly.type
_entity_poly.pdbx_seq_one_letter_code
_entity_poly.pdbx_strand_id
1 'polypeptide(L)'
;MLVALLLFIILIAFFYQVFQIAKIPKPTREQYRAIIKSCNLRKIGAGISVDDNKQIFVLPGVPYIPIPFSDIVSIETEEKTRQRTTTTGSIKKKGAVTRGALGWALFGPLGGIVGAASAKKVDNRKYTTETVTDKFIVIHTKNPYRPFLRMIYTDKLWYQLENLFPTK
;
A
#
# COMPACT_ATOMS: atom_id res chain seq x y z
N MET A 1 10.69 -26.66 1.76
CA MET A 1 9.43 -25.99 2.17
C MET A 1 9.39 -24.49 1.88
N LEU A 2 10.45 -23.72 2.18
CA LEU A 2 10.46 -22.26 2.00
C LEU A 2 10.24 -21.79 0.54
N VAL A 3 10.85 -22.47 -0.44
CA VAL A 3 10.75 -22.14 -1.87
C VAL A 3 9.34 -22.36 -2.43
N ALA A 4 8.67 -23.45 -2.02
CA ALA A 4 7.31 -23.75 -2.44
C ALA A 4 6.31 -22.70 -1.93
N LEU A 5 6.53 -22.19 -0.71
CA LEU A 5 5.69 -21.16 -0.10
C LEU A 5 5.89 -19.80 -0.79
N LEU A 6 7.12 -19.47 -1.17
CA LEU A 6 7.45 -18.29 -1.98
C LEU A 6 6.78 -18.33 -3.36
N LEU A 7 6.86 -19.47 -4.06
CA LEU A 7 6.21 -19.66 -5.36
C LEU A 7 4.69 -19.55 -5.25
N PHE A 8 4.09 -20.08 -4.20
CA PHE A 8 2.64 -19.99 -3.96
C PHE A 8 2.18 -18.54 -3.74
N ILE A 9 2.96 -17.74 -3.00
CA ILE A 9 2.69 -16.31 -2.81
C ILE A 9 2.80 -15.54 -4.13
N ILE A 10 3.83 -15.82 -4.94
CA ILE A 10 4.00 -15.20 -6.26
C ILE A 10 2.82 -15.56 -7.18
N LEU A 11 2.37 -16.82 -7.15
CA LEU A 11 1.23 -17.30 -7.93
C LEU A 11 -0.06 -16.57 -7.53
N ILE A 12 -0.35 -16.45 -6.23
CA ILE A 12 -1.52 -15.72 -5.72
C ILE A 12 -1.47 -14.24 -6.13
N ALA A 13 -0.30 -13.60 -5.99
CA ALA A 13 -0.12 -12.21 -6.42
C ALA A 13 -0.37 -12.04 -7.93
N PHE A 14 0.10 -13.00 -8.74
CA PHE A 14 -0.11 -13.02 -10.18
C PHE A 14 -1.59 -13.22 -10.54
N PHE A 15 -2.28 -14.19 -9.93
CA PHE A 15 -3.71 -14.40 -10.13
C PHE A 15 -4.54 -13.19 -9.69
N TYR A 16 -4.16 -12.53 -8.59
CA TYR A 16 -4.81 -11.29 -8.15
C TYR A 16 -4.64 -10.16 -9.17
N GLN A 17 -3.43 -9.99 -9.73
CA GLN A 17 -3.19 -9.03 -10.81
C GLN A 17 -4.00 -9.38 -12.05
N VAL A 18 -4.01 -10.64 -12.49
CA VAL A 18 -4.79 -11.12 -13.65
C VAL A 18 -6.29 -10.93 -13.45
N PHE A 19 -6.81 -11.12 -12.25
CA PHE A 19 -8.22 -10.94 -11.94
C PHE A 19 -8.65 -9.47 -11.98
N GLN A 20 -7.85 -8.55 -11.44
CA GLN A 20 -8.10 -7.11 -11.56
C GLN A 20 -8.03 -6.66 -13.02
N ILE A 21 -7.13 -7.29 -13.79
CA ILE A 21 -6.98 -7.10 -15.21
C ILE A 21 -8.23 -7.62 -15.98
N ALA A 22 -8.80 -8.77 -15.60
CA ALA A 22 -9.95 -9.37 -16.28
C ALA A 22 -11.23 -8.50 -16.28
N LYS A 23 -11.36 -7.54 -15.36
CA LYS A 23 -12.54 -6.64 -15.28
C LYS A 23 -12.69 -5.69 -16.46
N ILE A 24 -11.62 -5.40 -17.20
CA ILE A 24 -11.66 -4.52 -18.37
C ILE A 24 -11.47 -5.38 -19.63
N PRO A 25 -12.37 -5.33 -20.62
CA PRO A 25 -12.20 -6.07 -21.87
C PRO A 25 -10.89 -5.75 -22.57
N LYS A 26 -10.22 -6.76 -23.14
CA LYS A 26 -8.98 -6.60 -23.95
C LYS A 26 -9.05 -5.44 -24.97
N PRO A 27 -10.10 -5.31 -25.81
CA PRO A 27 -10.17 -4.21 -26.78
C PRO A 27 -10.16 -2.83 -26.11
N THR A 28 -10.87 -2.66 -25.00
CA THR A 28 -10.93 -1.40 -24.25
C THR A 28 -9.56 -1.02 -23.68
N ARG A 29 -8.75 -1.99 -23.27
CA ARG A 29 -7.37 -1.72 -22.79
C ARG A 29 -6.45 -1.26 -23.91
N GLU A 30 -6.58 -1.85 -25.08
CA GLU A 30 -5.78 -1.47 -26.24
C GLU A 30 -6.14 -0.04 -26.68
N GLN A 31 -7.44 0.28 -26.68
CA GLN A 31 -7.92 1.65 -26.89
C GLN A 31 -7.33 2.62 -25.85
N TYR A 32 -7.40 2.29 -24.55
CA TYR A 32 -6.80 3.12 -23.50
C TYR A 32 -5.29 3.32 -23.69
N ARG A 33 -4.56 2.26 -24.07
CA ARG A 33 -3.12 2.36 -24.37
C ARG A 33 -2.86 3.25 -25.57
N ALA A 34 -3.67 3.16 -26.63
CA ALA A 34 -3.52 4.00 -27.82
C ALA A 34 -3.77 5.48 -27.50
N ILE A 35 -4.84 5.77 -26.73
CA ILE A 35 -5.14 7.13 -26.25
C ILE A 35 -3.98 7.67 -25.44
N ILE A 36 -3.51 6.92 -24.44
CA ILE A 36 -2.39 7.30 -23.58
C ILE A 36 -1.11 7.58 -24.38
N LYS A 37 -0.77 6.73 -25.36
CA LYS A 37 0.40 6.93 -26.23
C LYS A 37 0.33 8.20 -27.06
N SER A 38 -0.88 8.64 -27.41
CA SER A 38 -1.08 9.87 -28.16
C SER A 38 -1.01 11.13 -27.29
N CYS A 39 -1.07 11.00 -25.96
CA CYS A 39 -1.13 12.13 -25.04
C CYS A 39 0.26 12.65 -24.68
N ASN A 40 0.38 13.97 -24.53
CA ASN A 40 1.57 14.60 -23.95
C ASN A 40 1.40 14.68 -22.43
N LEU A 41 1.78 13.61 -21.74
CA LEU A 41 1.51 13.41 -20.33
C LEU A 41 2.50 14.17 -19.42
N ARG A 42 1.97 15.13 -18.67
CA ARG A 42 2.65 15.80 -17.55
C ARG A 42 2.30 15.11 -16.24
N LYS A 43 3.31 14.73 -15.44
CA LYS A 43 3.09 14.10 -14.13
C LYS A 43 2.75 15.15 -13.06
N ILE A 44 1.66 14.91 -12.32
CA ILE A 44 1.21 15.82 -11.24
C ILE A 44 1.37 15.23 -9.83
N GLY A 45 1.71 13.94 -9.72
CA GLY A 45 2.01 13.28 -8.45
C GLY A 45 1.15 12.04 -8.20
N ALA A 46 1.46 11.26 -7.16
CA ALA A 46 0.78 10.00 -6.83
C ALA A 46 0.62 9.00 -8.02
N GLY A 47 1.49 9.09 -9.04
CA GLY A 47 1.40 8.29 -10.26
C GLY A 47 0.37 8.76 -11.28
N ILE A 48 -0.25 9.93 -11.06
CA ILE A 48 -1.20 10.57 -11.98
C ILE A 48 -0.46 11.39 -13.01
N SER A 49 -0.95 11.32 -14.24
CA SER A 49 -0.50 12.17 -15.33
C SER A 49 -1.68 12.86 -16.00
N VAL A 50 -1.45 14.05 -16.52
CA VAL A 50 -2.45 14.89 -17.16
C VAL A 50 -1.95 15.31 -18.53
N ASP A 51 -2.82 15.30 -19.51
CA ASP A 51 -2.63 16.01 -20.78
C ASP A 51 -3.55 17.22 -20.77
N ASP A 52 -2.96 18.41 -20.60
CA ASP A 52 -3.70 19.67 -20.51
C ASP A 52 -4.34 20.04 -21.87
N ASN A 53 -3.75 19.62 -23.00
CA ASN A 53 -4.26 19.93 -24.34
C ASN A 53 -5.46 19.05 -24.70
N LYS A 54 -5.38 17.75 -24.37
CA LYS A 54 -6.45 16.79 -24.63
C LYS A 54 -7.48 16.73 -23.51
N GLN A 55 -7.23 17.40 -22.39
CA GLN A 55 -8.07 17.39 -21.18
C GLN A 55 -8.30 15.95 -20.68
N ILE A 56 -7.22 15.17 -20.62
CA ILE A 56 -7.25 13.77 -20.19
C ILE A 56 -6.46 13.61 -18.91
N PHE A 57 -7.08 12.92 -17.96
CA PHE A 57 -6.56 12.54 -16.68
C PHE A 57 -6.22 11.04 -16.67
N VAL A 58 -4.94 10.69 -16.55
CA VAL A 58 -4.49 9.29 -16.55
C VAL A 58 -4.29 8.82 -15.13
N LEU A 59 -5.11 7.87 -14.70
CA LEU A 59 -5.10 7.35 -13.34
C LEU A 59 -4.06 6.23 -13.14
N PRO A 60 -3.38 6.20 -11.98
CA PRO A 60 -2.34 5.22 -11.67
C PRO A 60 -2.92 3.82 -11.51
N GLY A 61 -2.27 2.80 -12.05
CA GLY A 61 -2.63 1.40 -11.84
C GLY A 61 -2.43 0.55 -13.08
N VAL A 62 -2.85 -0.72 -12.99
CA VAL A 62 -2.76 -1.68 -14.09
C VAL A 62 -4.16 -2.20 -14.44
N PRO A 63 -4.71 -1.84 -15.61
CA PRO A 63 -4.16 -0.92 -16.61
C PRO A 63 -4.30 0.56 -16.19
N TYR A 64 -3.48 1.42 -16.78
CA TYR A 64 -3.70 2.87 -16.75
C TYR A 64 -4.99 3.20 -17.49
N ILE A 65 -5.82 4.06 -16.90
CA ILE A 65 -7.13 4.43 -17.46
C ILE A 65 -7.09 5.93 -17.75
N PRO A 66 -7.22 6.34 -19.03
CA PRO A 66 -7.45 7.73 -19.39
C PRO A 66 -8.90 8.09 -19.08
N ILE A 67 -9.10 9.20 -18.39
CA ILE A 67 -10.39 9.74 -17.98
C ILE A 67 -10.47 11.17 -18.51
N PRO A 68 -11.39 11.47 -19.42
CA PRO A 68 -11.65 12.85 -19.84
C PRO A 68 -12.05 13.71 -18.65
N PHE A 69 -11.69 14.99 -18.67
CA PHE A 69 -12.07 15.93 -17.60
C PHE A 69 -13.59 16.03 -17.42
N SER A 70 -14.37 15.86 -18.50
CA SER A 70 -15.85 15.82 -18.48
C SER A 70 -16.45 14.67 -17.67
N ASP A 71 -15.66 13.62 -17.45
CA ASP A 71 -16.08 12.42 -16.73
C ASP A 71 -15.75 12.51 -15.24
N ILE A 72 -15.06 13.57 -14.79
CA ILE A 72 -14.81 13.84 -13.38
C ILE A 72 -16.06 14.49 -12.79
N VAL A 73 -16.57 13.90 -11.71
CA VAL A 73 -17.81 14.34 -11.05
C VAL A 73 -17.49 15.30 -9.92
N SER A 74 -16.60 14.89 -9.02
CA SER A 74 -16.14 15.72 -7.90
C SER A 74 -14.73 15.35 -7.48
N ILE A 75 -14.04 16.33 -6.88
CA ILE A 75 -12.74 16.18 -6.24
C ILE A 75 -12.88 16.74 -4.83
N GLU A 76 -12.67 15.90 -3.83
CA GLU A 76 -12.91 16.20 -2.43
C GLU A 76 -11.71 15.79 -1.57
N THR A 77 -11.61 16.35 -0.38
CA THR A 77 -10.65 15.90 0.63
C THR A 77 -11.38 15.15 1.75
N GLU A 78 -10.94 13.93 2.03
CA GLU A 78 -11.47 13.08 3.09
C GLU A 78 -10.42 12.95 4.20
N GLU A 79 -10.80 13.24 5.45
CA GLU A 79 -9.94 13.03 6.61
C GLU A 79 -10.35 11.73 7.32
N LYS A 80 -9.37 10.84 7.54
CA LYS A 80 -9.59 9.61 8.29
C LYS A 80 -8.63 9.54 9.46
N THR A 81 -9.17 9.67 10.65
CA THR A 81 -8.46 9.43 11.91
C THR A 81 -8.29 7.93 12.13
N ARG A 82 -7.05 7.50 12.35
CA ARG A 82 -6.71 6.12 12.76
C ARG A 82 -5.84 6.17 14.00
N GLN A 83 -6.12 5.30 14.96
CA GLN A 83 -5.21 5.07 16.08
C GLN A 83 -4.09 4.15 15.62
N ARG A 84 -2.84 4.62 15.67
CA ARG A 84 -1.65 3.83 15.37
C ARG A 84 -0.97 3.49 16.69
N THR A 85 -1.12 2.24 17.11
CA THR A 85 -0.39 1.71 18.27
C THR A 85 0.97 1.20 17.79
N THR A 86 2.04 1.92 18.08
CA THR A 86 3.40 1.45 17.80
C THR A 86 3.90 0.72 19.04
N THR A 87 4.17 -0.59 18.89
CA THR A 87 4.78 -1.39 19.96
C THR A 87 6.29 -1.39 19.76
N THR A 88 7.01 -0.61 20.58
CA THR A 88 8.47 -0.59 20.55
C THR A 88 8.99 -1.35 21.75
N GLY A 89 9.59 -2.52 21.50
CA GLY A 89 10.20 -3.35 22.55
C GLY A 89 10.48 -4.77 22.07
N SER A 90 11.48 -5.40 22.67
CA SER A 90 11.83 -6.80 22.42
C SER A 90 11.52 -7.64 23.65
N ILE A 91 10.96 -8.83 23.43
CA ILE A 91 10.88 -9.84 24.50
C ILE A 91 12.27 -10.44 24.63
N LYS A 92 12.95 -10.20 25.75
CA LYS A 92 14.23 -10.83 26.05
C LYS A 92 14.02 -11.90 27.13
N LYS A 93 14.55 -13.10 26.91
CA LYS A 93 14.61 -14.13 27.96
C LYS A 93 15.86 -13.88 28.82
N LYS A 94 15.67 -13.31 30.00
CA LYS A 94 16.78 -13.02 30.93
C LYS A 94 17.25 -14.34 31.55
N GLY A 95 18.54 -14.66 31.37
CA GLY A 95 19.15 -15.89 31.87
C GLY A 95 19.12 -17.09 30.92
N ALA A 96 18.73 -16.92 29.66
CA ALA A 96 18.71 -18.01 28.66
C ALA A 96 20.11 -18.55 28.35
N VAL A 97 21.11 -17.67 28.27
CA VAL A 97 22.51 -18.06 28.02
C VAL A 97 23.08 -18.82 29.22
N THR A 98 22.89 -18.31 30.44
CA THR A 98 23.42 -18.93 31.66
C THR A 98 22.76 -20.28 31.97
N ARG A 99 21.43 -20.37 31.83
CA ARG A 99 20.72 -21.63 32.03
C ARG A 99 20.91 -22.62 30.89
N GLY A 100 21.11 -22.12 29.66
CA GLY A 100 21.49 -22.95 28.52
C GLY A 100 22.89 -23.53 28.69
N ALA A 101 23.86 -22.75 29.15
CA ALA A 101 25.20 -23.24 29.46
C ALA A 101 25.18 -24.27 30.60
N LEU A 102 24.41 -24.01 31.66
CA LEU A 102 24.29 -24.95 32.79
C LEU A 102 23.59 -26.26 32.40
N GLY A 103 22.50 -26.16 31.62
CA GLY A 103 21.82 -27.35 31.11
C GLY A 103 22.71 -28.15 30.16
N TRP A 104 23.55 -27.47 29.36
CA TRP A 104 24.51 -28.13 28.49
C TRP A 104 25.59 -28.88 29.26
N ALA A 105 26.13 -28.27 30.32
CA ALA A 105 27.12 -28.90 31.18
C ALA A 105 26.60 -30.14 31.92
N LEU A 106 25.32 -30.13 32.32
CA LEU A 106 24.73 -31.22 33.12
C LEU A 106 24.12 -32.35 32.28
N PHE A 107 23.52 -32.02 31.12
CA PHE A 107 22.77 -32.99 30.31
C PHE A 107 23.11 -32.92 28.82
N GLY A 108 24.26 -32.35 28.47
CA GLY A 108 24.73 -32.24 27.09
C GLY A 108 23.83 -31.37 26.20
N PRO A 109 23.87 -31.56 24.87
CA PRO A 109 23.17 -30.73 23.90
C PRO A 109 21.68 -30.53 24.17
N LEU A 110 20.99 -31.59 24.63
CA LEU A 110 19.56 -31.55 24.95
C LEU A 110 19.27 -30.70 26.20
N GLY A 111 20.12 -30.79 27.22
CA GLY A 111 20.00 -29.99 28.43
C GLY A 111 20.15 -28.49 28.18
N GLY A 112 21.03 -28.11 27.25
CA GLY A 112 21.24 -26.70 26.93
C GLY A 112 20.03 -26.04 26.28
N ILE A 113 19.29 -26.79 25.46
CA ILE A 113 18.05 -26.32 24.82
C ILE A 113 16.96 -26.10 25.87
N VAL A 114 16.75 -27.07 26.77
CA VAL A 114 15.72 -27.00 27.83
C VAL A 114 16.07 -25.90 28.86
N GLY A 115 17.34 -25.77 29.21
CA GLY A 115 17.85 -24.71 30.07
C GLY A 115 17.61 -23.31 29.50
N ALA A 116 17.87 -23.11 28.20
CA ALA A 116 17.58 -21.85 27.53
C ALA A 116 16.06 -21.59 27.37
N ALA A 117 15.27 -22.64 27.15
CA ALA A 117 13.83 -22.54 26.99
C ALA A 117 13.11 -22.12 28.29
N SER A 118 13.56 -22.63 29.44
CA SER A 118 13.02 -22.38 30.78
C SER A 118 13.42 -21.03 31.40
N ALA A 119 14.21 -20.22 30.70
CA ALA A 119 14.60 -18.90 31.18
C ALA A 119 13.40 -17.93 31.22
N LYS A 120 13.37 -17.11 32.28
CA LYS A 120 12.27 -16.18 32.57
C LYS A 120 12.15 -15.15 31.44
N LYS A 121 10.94 -15.03 30.88
CA LYS A 121 10.61 -14.00 29.89
C LYS A 121 10.51 -12.66 30.62
N VAL A 122 11.26 -11.66 30.17
CA VAL A 122 11.12 -10.28 30.64
C VAL A 122 10.52 -9.49 29.49
N ASP A 123 9.36 -8.89 29.75
CA ASP A 123 8.65 -8.04 28.78
C ASP A 123 9.02 -6.58 29.04
N ASN A 124 9.68 -5.95 28.07
CA ASN A 124 10.09 -4.55 28.09
C ASN A 124 9.35 -3.72 27.02
N ARG A 125 8.14 -4.14 26.62
CA ARG A 125 7.33 -3.40 25.65
C ARG A 125 6.91 -2.05 26.22
N LYS A 126 7.22 -0.98 25.48
CA LYS A 126 6.58 0.33 25.66
C LYS A 126 5.46 0.44 24.63
N TYR A 127 4.29 0.85 25.10
CA TYR A 127 3.12 1.12 24.26
C TYR A 127 3.01 2.62 24.05
N THR A 128 3.24 3.08 22.82
CA THR A 128 2.95 4.47 22.46
C THR A 128 1.74 4.45 21.52
N THR A 129 0.66 5.12 21.95
CA THR A 129 -0.57 5.24 21.16
C THR A 129 -0.59 6.63 20.56
N GLU A 130 -0.45 6.73 19.24
CA GLU A 130 -0.54 7.99 18.53
C GLU A 130 -1.83 8.01 17.71
N THR A 131 -2.59 9.10 17.84
CA THR A 131 -3.74 9.35 16.97
C THR A 131 -3.19 10.01 15.71
N VAL A 132 -3.25 9.30 14.57
CA VAL A 132 -2.77 9.80 13.29
C VAL A 132 -3.99 10.19 12.45
N THR A 133 -4.07 11.47 12.08
CA THR A 133 -5.08 11.96 11.13
C THR A 133 -4.48 11.90 9.73
N ASP A 134 -4.94 10.93 8.94
CA ASP A 134 -4.52 10.82 7.54
C ASP A 134 -5.52 11.56 6.65
N LYS A 135 -5.05 12.58 5.93
CA LYS A 135 -5.85 13.31 4.93
C LYS A 135 -5.67 12.66 3.55
N PHE A 136 -6.78 12.49 2.83
CA PHE A 136 -6.83 11.87 1.51
C PHE A 136 -7.52 12.78 0.51
N ILE A 137 -7.14 12.66 -0.76
CA ILE A 137 -7.84 13.26 -1.89
C ILE A 137 -8.67 12.16 -2.54
N VAL A 138 -9.92 12.48 -2.79
CA VAL A 138 -10.92 11.60 -3.37
C VAL A 138 -11.39 12.19 -4.70
N ILE A 139 -11.34 11.39 -5.76
CA ILE A 139 -11.80 11.76 -7.10
C ILE A 139 -12.92 10.79 -7.49
N HIS A 140 -14.09 11.34 -7.76
CA HIS A 140 -15.24 10.61 -8.29
C HIS A 140 -15.28 10.76 -9.81
N THR A 141 -15.47 9.65 -10.52
CA THR A 141 -15.55 9.65 -11.99
C THR A 141 -16.76 8.86 -12.48
N LYS A 142 -17.24 9.19 -13.68
CA LYS A 142 -18.29 8.47 -14.39
C LYS A 142 -17.80 7.16 -15.01
N ASN A 143 -16.48 6.91 -15.02
CA ASN A 143 -15.91 5.74 -15.66
C ASN A 143 -16.28 4.46 -14.87
N PRO A 144 -16.94 3.46 -15.49
CA PRO A 144 -17.41 2.26 -14.79
C PRO A 144 -16.26 1.37 -14.27
N TYR A 145 -15.07 1.49 -14.85
CA TYR A 145 -13.90 0.72 -14.43
C TYR A 145 -13.10 1.41 -13.32
N ARG A 146 -13.37 2.70 -13.07
CA ARG A 146 -12.72 3.47 -12.00
C ARG A 146 -13.61 4.60 -11.48
N PRO A 147 -14.74 4.26 -10.83
CA PRO A 147 -15.69 5.27 -10.37
C PRO A 147 -15.15 6.12 -9.22
N PHE A 148 -14.12 5.62 -8.53
CA PHE A 148 -13.55 6.23 -7.34
C PHE A 148 -12.04 6.04 -7.30
N LEU A 149 -11.32 7.11 -6.95
CA LEU A 149 -9.90 7.05 -6.65
C LEU A 149 -9.61 7.79 -5.34
N ARG A 150 -8.87 7.13 -4.46
CA ARG A 150 -8.40 7.68 -3.18
C ARG A 150 -6.89 7.69 -3.15
N MET A 151 -6.30 8.82 -2.80
CA MET A 151 -4.85 8.98 -2.67
C MET A 151 -4.50 9.79 -1.44
N ILE A 152 -3.26 9.67 -0.98
CA ILE A 152 -2.76 10.47 0.14
C ILE A 152 -2.74 11.95 -0.29
N TYR A 153 -3.22 12.81 0.60
CA TYR A 153 -3.18 14.25 0.38
C TYR A 153 -1.74 14.75 0.39
N THR A 154 -1.40 15.53 -0.64
CA THR A 154 -0.14 16.29 -0.72
C THR A 154 -0.50 17.67 -1.22
N ASP A 155 -0.01 18.73 -0.56
CA ASP A 155 -0.33 20.12 -0.94
C ASP A 155 -0.07 20.38 -2.42
N LYS A 156 1.11 19.97 -2.91
CA LYS A 156 1.48 20.11 -4.32
C LYS A 156 0.45 19.48 -5.28
N LEU A 157 -0.05 18.30 -4.93
CA LEU A 157 -1.01 17.58 -5.77
C LEU A 157 -2.39 18.24 -5.67
N TRP A 158 -2.80 18.67 -4.49
CA TRP A 158 -4.04 19.41 -4.30
C TRP A 158 -4.06 20.72 -5.10
N TYR A 159 -3.04 21.57 -4.97
CA TYR A 159 -2.93 22.82 -5.74
C TYR A 159 -2.95 22.58 -7.24
N GLN A 160 -2.32 21.50 -7.73
CA GLN A 160 -2.37 21.16 -9.15
C GLN A 160 -3.76 20.71 -9.59
N LEU A 161 -4.50 19.99 -8.75
CA LEU A 161 -5.88 19.60 -9.04
C LEU A 161 -6.84 20.79 -8.99
N GLU A 162 -6.70 21.66 -8.00
CA GLU A 162 -7.52 22.86 -7.83
C GLU A 162 -7.35 23.83 -9.02
N ASN A 163 -6.12 23.98 -9.52
CA ASN A 163 -5.86 24.78 -10.73
C ASN A 163 -6.49 24.17 -12.01
N LEU A 164 -6.63 22.84 -12.07
CA LEU A 164 -7.20 22.13 -13.22
C LEU A 164 -8.73 22.06 -13.14
N PHE A 165 -9.26 21.96 -11.93
CA PHE A 165 -10.67 21.82 -11.61
C PHE A 165 -10.99 22.84 -10.52
N PRO A 166 -11.13 24.13 -10.88
CA PRO A 166 -11.50 25.14 -9.91
C PRO A 166 -12.82 24.73 -9.28
N THR A 167 -12.77 24.34 -8.01
CA THR A 167 -13.94 24.05 -7.19
C THR A 167 -14.74 25.34 -7.12
N LYS A 168 -15.90 25.37 -7.77
CA LYS A 168 -16.87 26.46 -7.63
C LYS A 168 -17.57 26.38 -6.28
#